data_AF-A0A7C4FVM8-F1
#
_entry.id   AF-A0A7C4FVM8-F1
#
_cell.length_a   1.000
_cell.length_b   1.000
_cell.length_c   1.000
_cell.angle_alpha   90.00
_cell.angle_beta   90.00
_cell.angle_gamma   90.00
#
_symmetry.space_group_name_H-M   'P 1'
#
loop_
_entity.id
_entity.type
_entity.pdbx_description
1 polymer ?
#
loop_
_entity_poly.entity_id
_entity_poly.type
_entity_poly.pdbx_seq_one_letter_code
_entity_poly.pdbx_strand_id
1 'polypeptide(L)'
;MPSANAHPSTGLPALDHVLEGLIPGDNVVWQVGSIEDYLPFVRPYCEEAIRQGRKLIYFHFERHLELIAPDPRVETIRLDPSAGFETLTAQIHAVIARAGRGAYYLFDCLSDLAADWCSDMMLGNFFMVTCPYLRELDTIAYFALLRRRHSYRAVAAIRDTTQLLLDVHRHGGTLYVHPIKVFQRYSPTMYLPHVWQGDSFVPVTDSATISGIYEILTREGPARETERFDLWDRTFQSAQETADAVRRGERPAELLEETLRRLLQMLVSRNDRMLELAGRYLTIEDLFAVRRRMIGTGLIGGKAAGMLLARAILRQADPRWQEILEPHDSFFVGSDVFYSYLVSNGCWRLRQKQRDPARFLEGVEQVQQQMLAGSFPEFVRDQFAEMLDYFGQAPIVVRSSSLLEDSFGNAFSGKYESVFCANQGSPQERLDAFLNAVRHIYASAMGREALLYRAHRGLLDCDEQMAILIQRVSGAVHGRLFFPQVAGVGLSFNPFAWSEQIDPRAGVLRLVFGLGTRAVRRSDDDYTRIVALNAPERRPETTSSEVRGYTQRRVDVLDLEQRRLTTCLFEEAVRACGEQAIQMAAYYLFGPVDSLSSEQIFKVQALLKTQKKWVEAYADFRGDYFLA
;
A
#
# COMPACT_ATOMS: atom_id res chain seq x y z
N MET A 1 -32.65 3.57 41.40
CA MET A 1 -32.24 4.41 40.26
C MET A 1 -30.73 4.61 40.35
N PRO A 2 -29.92 4.23 39.35
CA PRO A 2 -28.49 4.52 39.39
C PRO A 2 -28.30 6.03 39.26
N SER A 3 -27.41 6.60 40.07
CA SER A 3 -27.16 8.05 40.11
C SER A 3 -26.59 8.54 38.78
N ALA A 4 -27.38 9.28 38.01
CA ALA A 4 -26.97 9.88 36.73
C ALA A 4 -25.84 10.93 36.85
N ASN A 5 -25.32 11.19 38.06
CA ASN A 5 -24.33 12.21 38.38
C ASN A 5 -22.99 11.67 38.92
N ALA A 6 -22.69 10.36 38.83
CA ALA A 6 -21.37 9.88 39.20
C ALA A 6 -20.33 10.30 38.15
N HIS A 7 -19.33 11.07 38.57
CA HIS A 7 -18.18 11.46 37.76
C HIS A 7 -17.40 10.19 37.32
N PRO A 8 -16.87 10.16 36.09
CA PRO A 8 -15.99 9.07 35.67
C PRO A 8 -14.79 8.91 36.61
N SER A 9 -14.43 7.67 36.91
CA SER A 9 -13.38 7.32 37.87
C SER A 9 -12.58 6.12 37.38
N THR A 10 -11.31 6.07 37.78
CA THR A 10 -10.43 4.91 37.58
C THR A 10 -10.78 3.73 38.50
N GLY A 11 -11.69 3.92 39.47
CA GLY A 11 -11.93 2.99 40.57
C GLY A 11 -10.86 3.03 41.67
N LEU A 12 -9.83 3.87 41.49
CA LEU A 12 -8.75 4.09 42.44
C LEU A 12 -8.76 5.57 42.87
N PRO A 13 -9.39 5.91 44.03
CA PRO A 13 -9.54 7.31 44.45
C PRO A 13 -8.22 8.09 44.53
N ALA A 14 -7.13 7.42 44.94
CA ALA A 14 -5.81 8.04 44.99
C ALA A 14 -5.23 8.33 43.59
N LEU A 15 -5.51 7.48 42.60
CA LEU A 15 -5.11 7.74 41.22
C LEU A 15 -5.97 8.85 40.61
N ASP A 16 -7.27 8.86 40.89
CA ASP A 16 -8.15 9.96 40.49
C ASP A 16 -7.66 11.30 41.05
N HIS A 17 -7.13 11.33 42.28
CA HIS A 17 -6.54 12.55 42.83
C HIS A 17 -5.30 13.02 42.06
N VAL A 18 -4.40 12.09 41.66
CA VAL A 18 -3.22 12.41 40.85
C VAL A 18 -3.60 12.93 39.47
N LEU A 19 -4.60 12.31 38.85
CA LEU A 19 -5.05 12.60 37.49
C LEU A 19 -6.13 13.67 37.41
N GLU A 20 -6.58 14.26 38.53
CA GLU A 20 -7.77 15.13 38.62
C GLU A 20 -9.06 14.49 38.04
N GLY A 21 -9.17 13.17 38.19
CA GLY A 21 -10.31 12.37 37.76
C GLY A 21 -10.41 12.15 36.24
N LEU A 22 -11.25 11.19 35.86
CA LEU A 22 -11.56 10.93 34.46
C LEU A 22 -12.65 11.90 33.97
N ILE A 23 -12.55 12.32 32.71
CA ILE A 23 -13.49 13.21 32.03
C ILE A 23 -14.18 12.40 30.92
N PRO A 24 -15.50 12.57 30.71
CA PRO A 24 -16.18 11.93 29.59
C PRO A 24 -15.47 12.20 28.26
N GLY A 25 -15.14 11.12 27.54
CA GLY A 25 -14.36 11.17 26.30
C GLY A 25 -12.87 10.84 26.47
N ASP A 26 -12.40 10.53 27.68
CA ASP A 26 -11.02 10.11 27.89
C ASP A 26 -10.71 8.74 27.27
N ASN A 27 -9.68 8.74 26.42
CA ASN A 27 -8.96 7.56 26.01
C ASN A 27 -7.70 7.43 26.88
N VAL A 28 -7.64 6.39 27.72
CA VAL A 28 -6.57 6.12 28.68
C VAL A 28 -5.67 5.01 28.16
N VAL A 29 -4.43 5.35 27.84
CA VAL A 29 -3.43 4.40 27.35
C VAL A 29 -2.42 4.11 28.44
N TRP A 30 -2.29 2.83 28.76
CA TRP A 30 -1.35 2.29 29.74
C TRP A 30 -0.16 1.68 29.02
N GLN A 31 1.00 2.32 29.12
CA GLN A 31 2.27 1.75 28.70
C GLN A 31 2.83 0.87 29.81
N VAL A 32 2.99 -0.42 29.53
CA VAL A 32 3.37 -1.42 30.55
C VAL A 32 4.53 -2.28 30.08
N GLY A 33 5.31 -2.82 31.03
CA GLY A 33 6.36 -3.80 30.71
C GLY A 33 5.79 -5.17 30.35
N SER A 34 4.71 -5.56 31.03
CA SER A 34 3.97 -6.80 30.80
C SER A 34 2.48 -6.62 31.11
N ILE A 35 1.64 -7.57 30.72
CA ILE A 35 0.18 -7.50 30.93
C ILE A 35 -0.16 -7.62 32.43
N GLU A 36 0.66 -8.32 33.21
CA GLU A 36 0.51 -8.43 34.66
C GLU A 36 0.61 -7.08 35.37
N ASP A 37 1.32 -6.12 34.79
CA ASP A 37 1.40 -4.75 35.31
C ASP A 37 0.19 -3.90 34.93
N TYR A 38 -0.61 -4.32 33.96
CA TYR A 38 -1.84 -3.66 33.54
C TYR A 38 -3.07 -4.08 34.38
N LEU A 39 -3.16 -5.37 34.71
CA LEU A 39 -4.30 -5.95 35.45
C LEU A 39 -4.71 -5.20 36.73
N PRO A 40 -3.78 -4.66 37.55
CA PRO A 40 -4.13 -3.92 38.76
C PRO A 40 -4.99 -2.67 38.52
N PHE A 41 -4.95 -2.09 37.31
CA PHE A 41 -5.73 -0.91 36.93
C PHE A 41 -7.05 -1.29 36.23
N VAL A 42 -7.07 -2.43 35.55
CA VAL A 42 -8.26 -2.93 34.84
C VAL A 42 -9.38 -3.31 35.81
N ARG A 43 -9.07 -4.07 36.86
CA ARG A 43 -10.08 -4.58 37.79
C ARG A 43 -10.86 -3.46 38.49
N PRO A 44 -10.23 -2.46 39.14
CA PRO A 44 -10.94 -1.35 39.78
C PRO A 44 -11.79 -0.55 38.79
N TYR A 45 -11.26 -0.31 37.58
CA TYR A 45 -11.98 0.38 36.51
C TYR A 45 -13.27 -0.35 36.11
N CYS A 46 -13.20 -1.66 35.91
CA CYS A 46 -14.37 -2.47 35.56
C CYS A 46 -15.39 -2.54 36.70
N GLU A 47 -14.93 -2.75 37.93
CA GLU A 47 -15.79 -2.79 39.12
C GLU A 47 -16.51 -1.46 39.34
N GLU A 48 -15.82 -0.34 39.14
CA GLU A 48 -16.38 1.01 39.26
C GLU A 48 -17.42 1.29 38.16
N ALA A 49 -17.14 0.91 36.90
CA ALA A 49 -18.10 1.03 35.81
C ALA A 49 -19.41 0.27 36.13
N ILE A 50 -19.29 -0.96 36.63
CA ILE A 50 -20.42 -1.79 37.04
C ILE A 50 -21.17 -1.16 38.22
N ARG A 51 -20.44 -0.65 39.23
CA ARG A 51 -21.03 0.01 40.41
C ARG A 51 -21.83 1.26 40.04
N GLN A 52 -21.35 2.02 39.06
CA GLN A 52 -22.05 3.19 38.52
C GLN A 52 -23.22 2.82 37.59
N GLY A 53 -23.42 1.55 37.27
CA GLY A 53 -24.44 1.09 36.33
C GLY A 53 -24.15 1.51 34.88
N ARG A 54 -22.87 1.73 34.54
CA ARG A 54 -22.44 2.05 33.17
C ARG A 54 -22.39 0.77 32.34
N LYS A 55 -22.69 0.90 31.04
CA LYS A 55 -22.52 -0.20 30.09
C LYS A 55 -21.02 -0.43 29.88
N LEU A 56 -20.51 -1.59 30.31
CA LEU A 56 -19.11 -1.99 30.15
C LEU A 56 -18.99 -3.02 29.02
N ILE A 57 -18.12 -2.72 28.05
CA ILE A 57 -17.85 -3.56 26.89
C ILE A 57 -16.37 -3.92 26.89
N TYR A 58 -16.07 -5.19 26.73
CA TYR A 58 -14.70 -5.71 26.66
C TYR A 58 -14.42 -6.23 25.26
N PHE A 59 -13.47 -5.61 24.56
CA PHE A 59 -12.96 -6.09 23.28
C PHE A 59 -11.78 -7.05 23.52
N HIS A 60 -12.03 -8.32 23.24
CA HIS A 60 -11.09 -9.41 23.42
C HIS A 60 -10.55 -9.90 22.07
N PHE A 61 -9.23 -10.01 21.93
CA PHE A 61 -8.60 -10.57 20.73
C PHE A 61 -8.27 -12.05 20.96
N GLU A 62 -8.67 -12.94 20.04
CA GLU A 62 -8.71 -14.42 20.24
C GLU A 62 -7.40 -15.08 20.75
N ARG A 63 -6.25 -14.41 20.62
CA ARG A 63 -4.93 -14.93 21.05
C ARG A 63 -4.50 -14.49 22.45
N HIS A 64 -5.29 -13.65 23.12
CA HIS A 64 -4.95 -13.08 24.42
C HIS A 64 -5.50 -13.93 25.57
N LEU A 65 -4.90 -13.78 26.74
CA LEU A 65 -5.55 -14.21 27.97
C LEU A 65 -6.60 -13.17 28.36
N GLU A 66 -7.80 -13.61 28.75
CA GLU A 66 -8.85 -12.70 29.17
C GLU A 66 -8.39 -11.87 30.38
N LEU A 67 -8.45 -10.54 30.26
CA LEU A 67 -8.02 -9.61 31.33
C LEU A 67 -8.93 -9.64 32.56
N ILE A 68 -10.19 -10.04 32.36
CA ILE A 68 -11.22 -10.10 33.39
C ILE A 68 -11.92 -11.46 33.34
N ALA A 69 -12.35 -11.95 34.50
CA ALA A 69 -13.16 -13.15 34.56
C ALA A 69 -14.55 -12.91 33.95
N PRO A 70 -15.21 -13.93 33.37
CA PRO A 70 -16.54 -13.80 32.80
C PRO A 70 -17.55 -13.24 33.81
N ASP A 71 -18.18 -12.12 33.48
CA ASP A 71 -19.22 -11.47 34.29
C ASP A 71 -20.44 -11.15 33.40
N PRO A 72 -21.66 -11.57 33.76
CA PRO A 72 -22.86 -11.34 32.94
C PRO A 72 -23.21 -9.85 32.76
N ARG A 73 -22.62 -8.94 33.54
CA ARG A 73 -22.79 -7.49 33.42
C ARG A 73 -21.83 -6.86 32.41
N VAL A 74 -20.87 -7.63 31.90
CA VAL A 74 -19.88 -7.19 30.91
C VAL A 74 -20.18 -7.82 29.56
N GLU A 75 -20.35 -6.98 28.54
CA GLU A 75 -20.53 -7.44 27.17
C GLU A 75 -19.14 -7.71 26.55
N THR A 76 -18.76 -8.99 26.43
CA THR A 76 -17.48 -9.36 25.81
C THR A 76 -17.65 -9.59 24.31
N ILE A 77 -16.88 -8.86 23.51
CA ILE A 77 -16.84 -8.96 22.05
C ILE A 77 -15.52 -9.60 21.67
N ARG A 78 -15.59 -10.80 21.10
CA ARG A 78 -14.41 -11.50 20.57
C ARG A 78 -14.17 -11.09 19.13
N LEU A 79 -12.93 -10.73 18.83
CA LEU A 79 -12.50 -10.23 17.54
C LEU A 79 -11.25 -10.97 17.08
N ASP A 80 -11.18 -11.26 15.78
CA ASP A 80 -10.01 -11.84 15.12
C ASP A 80 -9.19 -10.75 14.41
N PRO A 81 -7.99 -10.40 14.92
CA PRO A 81 -7.10 -9.43 14.26
C PRO A 81 -6.67 -9.83 12.85
N SER A 82 -6.70 -11.13 12.52
CA SER A 82 -6.27 -11.67 11.22
C SER A 82 -7.20 -11.27 10.08
N ALA A 83 -8.44 -10.87 10.40
CA ALA A 83 -9.45 -10.41 9.43
C ALA A 83 -9.05 -9.14 8.67
N GLY A 84 -8.03 -8.41 9.13
CA GLY A 84 -7.55 -7.17 8.50
C GLY A 84 -8.00 -5.90 9.22
N PHE A 85 -7.31 -4.80 8.92
CA PHE A 85 -7.46 -3.55 9.66
C PHE A 85 -8.84 -2.90 9.49
N GLU A 86 -9.35 -2.79 8.26
CA GLU A 86 -10.65 -2.15 8.04
C GLU A 86 -11.78 -2.98 8.64
N THR A 87 -11.74 -4.30 8.45
CA THR A 87 -12.76 -5.20 8.97
C THR A 87 -12.80 -5.17 10.51
N LEU A 88 -11.65 -5.28 11.18
CA LEU A 88 -11.58 -5.17 12.65
C LEU A 88 -12.10 -3.81 13.14
N THR A 89 -11.64 -2.72 12.52
CA THR A 89 -12.04 -1.36 12.92
C THR A 89 -13.53 -1.13 12.69
N ALA A 90 -14.10 -1.66 11.61
CA ALA A 90 -15.53 -1.57 11.32
C ALA A 90 -16.38 -2.32 12.36
N GLN A 91 -15.94 -3.53 12.77
CA GLN A 91 -16.61 -4.30 13.83
C GLN A 91 -16.59 -3.56 15.17
N ILE A 92 -15.44 -3.01 15.56
CA ILE A 92 -15.29 -2.20 16.78
C ILE A 92 -16.21 -0.96 16.72
N HIS A 93 -16.18 -0.23 15.60
CA HIS A 93 -17.02 0.96 15.41
C HIS A 93 -18.53 0.63 15.43
N ALA A 94 -18.95 -0.51 14.88
CA ALA A 94 -20.34 -0.94 14.93
C ALA A 94 -20.81 -1.22 16.36
N VAL A 95 -19.97 -1.85 17.19
CA VAL A 95 -20.26 -2.07 18.61
C VAL A 95 -20.32 -0.75 19.37
N ILE A 96 -19.36 0.15 19.14
CA ILE A 96 -19.34 1.48 19.76
C ILE A 96 -20.61 2.26 19.40
N ALA A 97 -21.01 2.25 18.13
CA ALA A 97 -22.23 2.89 17.64
C ALA A 97 -23.49 2.33 18.33
N ARG A 98 -23.58 1.01 18.48
CA ARG A 98 -24.69 0.32 19.15
C ARG A 98 -24.76 0.65 20.65
N ALA A 99 -23.62 0.77 21.31
CA ALA A 99 -23.54 1.04 22.74
C ALA A 99 -23.91 2.49 23.07
N GLY A 100 -23.55 3.43 22.19
CA GLY A 100 -23.92 4.83 22.32
C GLY A 100 -23.11 5.60 23.37
N ARG A 101 -23.68 6.73 23.82
CA ARG A 101 -22.99 7.75 24.61
C ARG A 101 -22.73 7.28 26.05
N GLY A 102 -21.53 7.57 26.58
CA GLY A 102 -21.20 7.33 27.99
C GLY A 102 -20.93 5.86 28.37
N ALA A 103 -20.73 4.97 27.39
CA ALA A 103 -20.28 3.60 27.62
C ALA A 103 -18.81 3.53 28.03
N TYR A 104 -18.43 2.43 28.68
CA TYR A 104 -17.08 2.16 29.15
C TYR A 104 -16.50 1.00 28.33
N TYR A 105 -15.25 1.12 27.93
CA TYR A 105 -14.58 0.16 27.07
C TYR A 105 -13.26 -0.30 27.67
N LEU A 106 -13.09 -1.62 27.72
CA LEU A 106 -11.80 -2.26 27.97
C LEU A 106 -11.32 -2.89 26.66
N PHE A 107 -10.08 -2.60 26.28
CA PHE A 107 -9.41 -3.27 25.18
C PHE A 107 -8.30 -4.17 25.73
N ASP A 108 -8.14 -5.32 25.10
CA ASP A 108 -6.90 -6.09 25.17
C ASP A 108 -5.68 -5.25 24.73
N CYS A 109 -4.50 -5.78 25.02
CA CYS A 109 -3.25 -5.17 24.60
C CYS A 109 -3.19 -5.00 23.07
N LEU A 110 -3.04 -3.75 22.62
CA LEU A 110 -3.03 -3.43 21.19
C LEU A 110 -1.65 -3.64 20.55
N SER A 111 -0.61 -3.92 21.33
CA SER A 111 0.72 -4.20 20.78
C SER A 111 0.75 -5.44 19.91
N ASP A 112 -0.08 -6.42 20.23
CA ASP A 112 -0.12 -7.67 19.48
C ASP A 112 -0.95 -7.52 18.18
N LEU A 113 -1.89 -6.55 18.11
CA LEU A 113 -2.52 -6.17 16.84
C LEU A 113 -1.49 -5.68 15.82
N ALA A 114 -0.48 -4.92 16.25
CA ALA A 114 0.60 -4.49 15.36
C ALA A 114 1.38 -5.68 14.81
N ALA A 115 1.52 -6.76 15.60
CA ALA A 115 2.14 -8.01 15.13
C ALA A 115 1.29 -8.70 14.06
N ASP A 116 -0.03 -8.78 14.26
CA ASP A 116 -0.94 -9.39 13.30
C ASP A 116 -1.10 -8.59 12.00
N TRP A 117 -1.10 -7.27 12.09
CA TRP A 117 -1.07 -6.40 10.92
C TRP A 117 0.33 -6.27 10.33
N CYS A 118 1.34 -6.74 11.05
CA CYS A 118 2.76 -6.57 10.77
C CYS A 118 3.19 -5.09 10.64
N SER A 119 2.46 -4.15 11.24
CA SER A 119 2.65 -2.71 10.96
C SER A 119 2.33 -1.82 12.16
N ASP A 120 3.34 -1.12 12.66
CA ASP A 120 3.17 -0.07 13.69
C ASP A 120 2.38 1.12 13.15
N MET A 121 2.46 1.37 11.84
CA MET A 121 1.71 2.44 11.20
C MET A 121 0.20 2.19 11.27
N MET A 122 -0.23 0.93 11.11
CA MET A 122 -1.63 0.54 11.26
C MET A 122 -2.12 0.67 12.71
N LEU A 123 -1.26 0.39 13.69
CA LEU A 123 -1.59 0.65 15.09
C LEU A 123 -1.83 2.15 15.35
N GLY A 124 -0.96 3.03 14.85
CA GLY A 124 -1.18 4.48 14.94
C GLY A 124 -2.50 4.91 14.29
N ASN A 125 -2.78 4.40 13.08
CA ASN A 125 -4.02 4.67 12.37
C ASN A 125 -5.27 4.23 13.15
N PHE A 126 -5.23 3.09 13.86
CA PHE A 126 -6.32 2.62 14.70
C PHE A 126 -6.72 3.67 15.75
N PHE A 127 -5.74 4.18 16.51
CA PHE A 127 -6.01 5.22 17.50
C PHE A 127 -6.57 6.49 16.88
N MET A 128 -6.00 6.92 15.74
CA MET A 128 -6.43 8.13 15.02
C MET A 128 -7.88 8.07 14.52
N VAL A 129 -8.45 6.88 14.32
CA VAL A 129 -9.86 6.73 13.88
C VAL A 129 -10.81 6.36 15.00
N THR A 130 -10.34 5.61 16.01
CA THR A 130 -11.20 5.08 17.07
C THR A 130 -11.29 6.05 18.27
N CYS A 131 -10.19 6.65 18.71
CA CYS A 131 -10.20 7.54 19.87
C CYS A 131 -11.05 8.82 19.66
N PRO A 132 -11.00 9.52 18.51
CA PRO A 132 -11.90 10.64 18.26
C PRO A 132 -13.37 10.22 18.30
N TYR A 133 -13.69 9.05 17.75
CA TYR A 133 -15.07 8.54 17.74
C TYR A 133 -15.58 8.21 19.14
N LEU A 134 -14.75 7.56 19.95
CA LEU A 134 -15.02 7.31 21.38
C LEU A 134 -15.22 8.62 22.16
N ARG A 135 -14.41 9.64 21.84
CA ARG A 135 -14.49 10.95 22.47
C ARG A 135 -15.76 11.70 22.11
N GLU A 136 -16.21 11.67 20.85
CA GLU A 136 -17.50 12.25 20.42
C GLU A 136 -18.69 11.69 21.19
N LEU A 137 -18.57 10.45 21.66
CA LEU A 137 -19.60 9.74 22.41
C LEU A 137 -19.43 9.84 23.94
N ASP A 138 -18.56 10.73 24.45
CA ASP A 138 -18.34 10.92 25.90
C ASP A 138 -18.04 9.61 26.65
N THR A 139 -17.37 8.67 25.98
CA THR A 139 -17.05 7.34 26.52
C THR A 139 -15.77 7.36 27.34
N ILE A 140 -15.50 6.32 28.11
CA ILE A 140 -14.19 6.11 28.75
C ILE A 140 -13.62 4.81 28.20
N ALA A 141 -12.39 4.84 27.70
CA ALA A 141 -11.75 3.66 27.12
C ALA A 141 -10.36 3.41 27.69
N TYR A 142 -10.08 2.16 28.05
CA TYR A 142 -8.80 1.68 28.55
C TYR A 142 -8.09 0.83 27.49
N PHE A 143 -6.85 1.20 27.18
CA PHE A 143 -5.98 0.53 26.23
C PHE A 143 -4.66 0.18 26.89
N ALA A 144 -4.10 -0.99 26.56
CA ALA A 144 -2.73 -1.35 26.94
C ALA A 144 -1.79 -1.33 25.73
N LEU A 145 -0.56 -0.89 25.98
CA LEU A 145 0.55 -0.87 25.04
C LEU A 145 1.82 -1.39 25.73
N LEU A 146 2.47 -2.38 25.14
CA LEU A 146 3.76 -2.87 25.61
C LEU A 146 4.88 -1.88 25.27
N ARG A 147 5.68 -1.56 26.28
CA ARG A 147 6.80 -0.62 26.15
C ARG A 147 7.85 -1.15 25.17
N ARG A 148 8.49 -0.24 24.42
CA ARG A 148 9.59 -0.50 23.46
C ARG A 148 9.24 -1.51 22.35
N ARG A 149 7.96 -1.79 22.12
CA ARG A 149 7.51 -2.66 21.02
C ARG A 149 7.12 -1.93 19.75
N HIS A 150 7.05 -0.60 19.75
CA HIS A 150 6.54 0.19 18.62
C HIS A 150 7.48 1.31 18.24
N SER A 151 7.42 1.68 16.96
CA SER A 151 8.12 2.85 16.43
C SER A 151 7.72 4.13 17.17
N TYR A 152 8.66 5.08 17.24
CA TYR A 152 8.41 6.42 17.79
C TYR A 152 7.20 7.10 17.12
N ARG A 153 7.05 6.92 15.80
CA ARG A 153 5.95 7.51 15.03
C ARG A 153 4.59 7.00 15.48
N ALA A 154 4.45 5.69 15.68
CA ALA A 154 3.21 5.12 16.19
C ALA A 154 2.91 5.61 17.61
N VAL A 155 3.91 5.61 18.50
CA VAL A 155 3.75 6.11 19.87
C VAL A 155 3.38 7.60 19.89
N ALA A 156 3.97 8.41 19.01
CA ALA A 156 3.63 9.83 18.86
C ALA A 156 2.17 10.00 18.39
N ALA A 157 1.72 9.26 17.37
CA ALA A 157 0.33 9.31 16.91
C ALA A 157 -0.67 8.90 18.01
N ILE A 158 -0.36 7.86 18.79
CA ILE A 158 -1.15 7.42 19.94
C ILE A 158 -1.19 8.52 21.00
N ARG A 159 -0.03 9.04 21.39
CA ARG A 159 0.08 10.11 22.38
C ARG A 159 -0.72 11.33 21.93
N ASP A 160 -0.61 11.76 20.69
CA ASP A 160 -1.24 13.00 20.21
C ASP A 160 -2.76 12.88 20.18
N THR A 161 -3.29 11.68 19.89
CA THR A 161 -4.74 11.42 19.79
C THR A 161 -5.41 11.19 21.15
N THR A 162 -4.71 10.56 22.10
CA THR A 162 -5.28 10.12 23.39
C THR A 162 -5.32 11.25 24.42
N GLN A 163 -6.12 11.08 25.48
CA GLN A 163 -6.25 12.11 26.53
C GLN A 163 -5.29 11.85 27.68
N LEU A 164 -5.10 10.58 28.02
CA LEU A 164 -4.22 10.13 29.09
C LEU A 164 -3.24 9.09 28.54
N LEU A 165 -1.95 9.32 28.73
CA LEU A 165 -0.88 8.34 28.49
C LEU A 165 -0.09 8.17 29.77
N LEU A 166 -0.17 6.97 30.35
CA LEU A 166 0.40 6.62 31.65
C LEU A 166 1.44 5.51 31.45
N ASP A 167 2.65 5.71 31.95
CA ASP A 167 3.71 4.69 31.91
C ASP A 167 3.80 3.98 33.26
N VAL A 168 3.76 2.65 33.27
CA VAL A 168 3.70 1.80 34.47
C VAL A 168 4.95 0.97 34.59
N HIS A 169 5.68 1.11 35.69
CA HIS A 169 6.92 0.38 35.95
C HIS A 169 6.79 -0.46 37.19
N ARG A 170 7.34 -1.67 37.14
CA ARG A 170 7.59 -2.47 38.33
C ARG A 170 9.07 -2.44 38.68
N HIS A 171 9.39 -2.05 39.91
CA HIS A 171 10.75 -2.11 40.44
C HIS A 171 10.74 -2.59 41.88
N GLY A 172 11.55 -3.62 42.19
CA GLY A 172 11.59 -4.22 43.54
C GLY A 172 10.25 -4.78 44.01
N GLY A 173 9.37 -5.19 43.08
CA GLY A 173 8.00 -5.63 43.37
C GLY A 173 6.96 -4.51 43.50
N THR A 174 7.40 -3.26 43.62
CA THR A 174 6.53 -2.08 43.73
C THR A 174 6.18 -1.50 42.36
N LEU A 175 4.94 -1.06 42.19
CA LEU A 175 4.47 -0.41 40.98
C LEU A 175 4.62 1.11 41.06
N TYR A 176 5.01 1.70 39.94
CA TYR A 176 5.15 3.13 39.73
C TYR A 176 4.29 3.52 38.54
N VAL A 177 3.56 4.63 38.64
CA VAL A 177 2.77 5.21 37.55
C VAL A 177 3.31 6.59 37.25
N HIS A 178 3.70 6.81 36.00
CA HIS A 178 4.26 8.06 35.52
C HIS A 178 3.38 8.62 34.40
N PRO A 179 2.59 9.66 34.67
CA PRO A 179 1.82 10.34 33.62
C PRO A 179 2.72 11.03 32.61
N ILE A 180 2.67 10.56 31.35
CA ILE A 180 3.42 11.12 30.22
C ILE A 180 2.62 12.18 29.50
N LYS A 181 1.30 11.98 29.38
CA LYS A 181 0.35 12.95 28.84
C LYS A 181 -0.88 12.99 29.72
N VAL A 182 -1.27 14.19 30.13
CA VAL A 182 -2.56 14.45 30.75
C VAL A 182 -3.19 15.66 30.07
N PHE A 183 -4.28 15.44 29.33
CA PHE A 183 -4.93 16.49 28.56
C PHE A 183 -5.90 17.32 29.42
N GLN A 184 -5.82 18.65 29.33
CA GLN A 184 -6.71 19.64 29.97
C GLN A 184 -6.79 19.57 31.51
N ARG A 185 -5.72 19.10 32.16
CA ARG A 185 -5.64 18.98 33.62
C ARG A 185 -4.24 19.35 34.09
N TYR A 186 -4.11 19.73 35.36
CA TYR A 186 -2.82 20.11 35.89
C TYR A 186 -2.76 19.97 37.41
N SER A 187 -1.80 19.21 37.91
CA SER A 187 -1.40 19.23 39.32
C SER A 187 0.12 19.40 39.44
N PRO A 188 0.62 19.97 40.56
CA PRO A 188 2.05 20.27 40.71
C PRO A 188 2.97 19.05 40.59
N THR A 189 2.48 17.86 40.94
CA THR A 189 3.26 16.61 40.89
C THR A 189 2.84 15.68 39.76
N MET A 190 1.85 16.05 38.94
CA MET A 190 1.23 15.19 37.92
C MET A 190 2.23 14.43 37.04
N TYR A 191 3.27 15.11 36.57
CA TYR A 191 4.26 14.57 35.65
C TYR A 191 5.48 13.95 36.35
N LEU A 192 5.41 13.75 37.67
CA LEU A 192 6.40 12.94 38.40
C LEU A 192 6.01 11.46 38.36
N PRO A 193 6.98 10.54 38.49
CA PRO A 193 6.67 9.16 38.83
C PRO A 193 5.98 9.11 40.20
N HIS A 194 4.89 8.35 40.31
CA HIS A 194 4.18 8.11 41.56
C HIS A 194 4.32 6.66 41.95
N VAL A 195 4.80 6.40 43.17
CA VAL A 195 4.88 5.04 43.71
C VAL A 195 3.53 4.63 44.30
N TRP A 196 3.07 3.43 43.98
CA TRP A 196 1.86 2.87 44.57
C TRP A 196 2.21 2.19 45.90
N GLN A 197 1.77 2.79 47.01
CA GLN A 197 2.00 2.30 48.37
C GLN A 197 0.68 2.26 49.15
N GLY A 198 0.27 1.05 49.54
CA GLY A 198 -1.04 0.82 50.16
C GLY A 198 -2.16 1.32 49.25
N ASP A 199 -3.00 2.21 49.78
CA ASP A 199 -4.12 2.82 49.05
C ASP A 199 -3.78 4.19 48.43
N SER A 200 -2.49 4.54 48.31
CA SER A 200 -2.03 5.86 47.88
C SER A 200 -1.02 5.84 46.74
N PHE A 201 -1.04 6.90 45.91
CA PHE A 201 -0.03 7.19 44.90
C PHE A 201 0.82 8.37 45.38
N VAL A 202 2.03 8.08 45.85
CA VAL A 202 2.92 9.11 46.43
C VAL A 202 3.89 9.58 45.35
N PRO A 203 3.98 10.90 45.07
CA PRO A 203 4.94 11.41 44.09
C PRO A 203 6.36 11.15 44.59
N VAL A 204 7.18 10.55 43.74
CA VAL A 204 8.61 10.39 44.01
C VAL A 204 9.25 11.76 43.76
N THR A 205 9.69 12.41 44.83
CA THR A 205 10.30 13.76 44.80
C THR A 205 11.81 13.74 45.05
N ASP A 206 12.35 12.64 45.60
CA ASP A 206 13.78 12.46 45.82
C ASP A 206 14.51 12.27 44.49
N SER A 207 15.46 13.18 44.22
CA SER A 207 16.16 13.22 42.93
C SER A 207 17.06 12.01 42.68
N ALA A 208 17.60 11.38 43.73
CA ALA A 208 18.40 10.15 43.59
C ALA A 208 17.52 8.96 43.17
N THR A 209 16.35 8.83 43.78
CA THR A 209 15.34 7.82 43.45
C THR A 209 14.76 8.05 42.06
N ILE A 210 14.41 9.31 41.72
CA ILE A 210 13.97 9.70 40.38
C ILE A 210 15.05 9.34 39.35
N SER A 211 16.32 9.67 39.63
CA SER A 211 17.43 9.36 38.73
C SER A 211 17.64 7.86 38.58
N GLY A 212 17.49 7.07 39.65
CA GLY A 212 17.52 5.60 39.58
C GLY A 212 16.38 5.03 38.74
N ILE A 213 15.16 5.55 38.90
CA ILE A 213 14.00 5.16 38.06
C ILE A 213 14.25 5.54 36.59
N TYR A 214 14.76 6.74 36.31
CA TYR A 214 15.12 7.17 34.95
C TYR A 214 16.30 6.39 34.37
N GLU A 215 17.28 6.01 35.19
CA GLU A 215 18.41 5.17 34.79
C GLU A 215 17.92 3.77 34.42
N ILE A 216 16.94 3.20 35.11
CA ILE A 216 16.31 1.91 34.74
C ILE A 216 15.47 2.07 33.46
N LEU A 217 14.69 3.15 33.38
CA LEU A 217 13.95 3.57 32.18
C LEU A 217 14.86 3.75 30.96
N THR A 218 16.16 3.99 31.16
CA THR A 218 17.16 4.14 30.09
C THR A 218 18.08 2.92 29.92
N ARG A 219 18.41 2.15 30.97
CA ARG A 219 19.33 0.98 30.97
C ARG A 219 18.71 -0.32 30.49
N GLU A 220 17.41 -0.55 30.70
CA GLU A 220 16.77 -1.78 30.21
C GLU A 220 16.48 -1.77 28.69
N GLY A 221 17.00 -0.80 27.93
CA GLY A 221 16.75 -0.63 26.50
C GLY A 221 18.04 -0.61 25.66
N PRO A 222 18.03 -1.14 24.43
CA PRO A 222 19.16 -0.99 23.53
C PRO A 222 19.29 0.48 23.11
N ALA A 223 20.49 1.02 23.32
CA ALA A 223 20.88 2.41 23.10
C ALA A 223 20.58 2.88 21.68
N ARG A 224 19.82 3.99 21.54
CA ARG A 224 19.79 4.99 20.43
C ARG A 224 19.68 4.54 18.96
N GLU A 225 19.97 3.30 18.58
CA GLU A 225 19.91 2.76 17.21
C GLU A 225 18.59 2.03 16.96
N THR A 226 18.02 1.38 17.98
CA THR A 226 16.67 0.79 17.98
C THR A 226 15.54 1.81 17.98
N GLU A 227 15.84 3.10 18.18
CA GLU A 227 14.86 4.19 18.21
C GLU A 227 14.30 4.52 16.81
N ARG A 228 14.88 3.95 15.73
CA ARG A 228 14.49 4.21 14.34
C ARG A 228 13.68 3.10 13.66
N PHE A 229 13.72 1.87 14.18
CA PHE A 229 13.23 0.71 13.46
C PHE A 229 11.84 0.29 13.91
N ASP A 230 10.88 0.32 12.99
CA ASP A 230 9.54 -0.19 13.25
C ASP A 230 9.51 -1.73 13.37
N LEU A 231 8.34 -2.33 13.64
CA LEU A 231 8.20 -3.79 13.64
C LEU A 231 8.66 -4.45 12.32
N TRP A 232 8.44 -3.76 11.20
CA TRP A 232 8.80 -4.23 9.87
C TRP A 232 10.31 -4.38 9.76
N ASP A 233 11.03 -3.31 10.09
CA ASP A 233 12.49 -3.23 10.07
C ASP A 233 13.14 -4.32 10.93
N ARG A 234 12.65 -4.48 12.17
CA ARG A 234 13.15 -5.52 13.07
C ARG A 234 12.92 -6.92 12.52
N THR A 235 11.79 -7.15 11.85
CA THR A 235 11.51 -8.45 11.22
C THR A 235 12.45 -8.72 10.06
N PHE A 236 12.73 -7.72 9.21
CA PHE A 236 13.67 -7.86 8.10
C PHE A 236 15.12 -8.03 8.57
N GLN A 237 15.52 -7.32 9.62
CA GLN A 237 16.84 -7.48 10.23
C GLN A 237 17.00 -8.90 10.80
N SER A 238 16.03 -9.37 11.58
CA SER A 238 16.02 -10.73 12.14
C SER A 238 16.03 -11.81 11.04
N ALA A 239 15.33 -11.56 9.94
CA ALA A 239 15.35 -12.43 8.77
C ALA A 239 16.72 -12.46 8.08
N GLN A 240 17.39 -11.32 7.94
CA GLN A 240 18.75 -11.24 7.39
C GLN A 240 19.75 -12.00 8.27
N GLU A 241 19.72 -11.77 9.59
CA GLU A 241 20.56 -12.49 10.55
C GLU A 241 20.34 -14.01 10.50
N THR A 242 19.07 -14.43 10.38
CA THR A 242 18.71 -15.85 10.23
C THR A 242 19.22 -16.42 8.92
N ALA A 243 19.06 -15.71 7.80
CA ALA A 243 19.55 -16.13 6.50
C ALA A 243 21.08 -16.27 6.47
N ASP A 244 21.79 -15.38 7.15
CA ASP A 244 23.25 -15.41 7.24
C ASP A 244 23.74 -16.54 8.15
N ALA A 245 23.07 -16.79 9.27
CA ALA A 245 23.38 -17.91 10.17
C ALA A 245 23.14 -19.26 9.49
N VAL A 246 22.05 -19.41 8.73
CA VAL A 246 21.77 -20.63 7.95
C VAL A 246 22.84 -20.82 6.86
N ARG A 247 23.23 -19.74 6.15
CA ARG A 247 24.33 -19.79 5.16
C ARG A 247 25.67 -20.24 5.77
N ARG A 248 25.94 -19.87 7.02
CA ARG A 248 27.14 -20.31 7.77
C ARG A 248 27.02 -21.72 8.37
N GLY A 249 25.85 -22.36 8.27
CA GLY A 249 25.60 -23.67 8.87
C GLY A 249 25.39 -23.64 10.40
N GLU A 250 25.15 -22.46 10.97
CA GLU A 250 24.94 -22.27 12.42
C GLU A 250 23.50 -22.60 12.84
N ARG A 251 22.57 -22.59 11.89
CA ARG A 251 21.13 -22.79 12.12
C ARG A 251 20.53 -23.74 11.07
N PRO A 252 19.47 -24.49 11.43
CA PRO A 252 18.77 -25.39 10.52
C PRO A 252 18.10 -24.66 9.34
N ALA A 253 18.00 -25.33 8.19
CA ALA A 253 17.44 -24.75 6.97
C ALA A 253 15.92 -24.49 7.08
N GLU A 254 15.21 -25.25 7.91
CA GLU A 254 13.77 -25.09 8.15
C GLU A 254 13.41 -23.68 8.65
N LEU A 255 14.30 -23.06 9.45
CA LEU A 255 14.10 -21.68 9.92
C LEU A 255 14.08 -20.66 8.77
N LEU A 256 14.78 -20.95 7.67
CA LEU A 256 14.77 -20.08 6.50
C LEU A 256 13.43 -20.16 5.76
N GLU A 257 12.83 -21.35 5.69
CA GLU A 257 11.51 -21.56 5.09
C GLU A 257 10.40 -20.86 5.89
N GLU A 258 10.45 -20.97 7.23
CA GLU A 258 9.53 -20.25 8.13
C GLU A 258 9.67 -18.73 7.97
N THR A 259 10.92 -18.25 7.92
CA THR A 259 11.22 -16.83 7.71
C THR A 259 10.71 -16.35 6.36
N LEU A 260 10.96 -17.10 5.28
CA LEU A 260 10.48 -16.80 3.94
C LEU A 260 8.95 -16.70 3.92
N ARG A 261 8.26 -17.68 4.51
CA ARG A 261 6.79 -17.70 4.59
C ARG A 261 6.24 -16.47 5.30
N ARG A 262 6.85 -16.08 6.42
CA ARG A 262 6.48 -14.87 7.16
C ARG A 262 6.67 -13.61 6.31
N LEU A 263 7.80 -13.47 5.63
CA LEU A 263 8.05 -12.31 4.78
C LEU A 263 7.12 -12.26 3.55
N LEU A 264 6.74 -13.41 3.00
CA LEU A 264 5.74 -13.49 1.92
C LEU A 264 4.36 -13.00 2.38
N GLN A 265 3.94 -13.37 3.60
CA GLN A 265 2.70 -12.88 4.21
C GLN A 265 2.71 -11.37 4.44
N MET A 266 3.88 -10.80 4.76
CA MET A 266 4.06 -9.37 4.94
C MET A 266 4.06 -8.62 3.60
N LEU A 267 4.86 -9.05 2.62
CA LEU A 267 5.08 -8.29 1.39
C LEU A 267 4.14 -8.63 0.24
N VAL A 268 3.79 -9.90 0.05
CA VAL A 268 3.24 -10.40 -1.21
C VAL A 268 1.74 -10.61 -1.14
N SER A 269 1.27 -11.49 -0.26
CA SER A 269 -0.16 -11.81 -0.15
C SER A 269 -0.47 -12.51 1.16
N ARG A 270 -1.72 -12.41 1.62
CA ARG A 270 -2.26 -13.24 2.72
C ARG A 270 -3.08 -14.44 2.21
N ASN A 271 -3.20 -14.61 0.89
CA ASN A 271 -3.93 -15.72 0.29
C ASN A 271 -3.05 -16.97 0.20
N ASP A 272 -3.51 -18.09 0.74
CA ASP A 272 -2.73 -19.33 0.80
C ASP A 272 -2.25 -19.83 -0.57
N ARG A 273 -3.08 -19.74 -1.62
CA ARG A 273 -2.68 -20.19 -2.97
C ARG A 273 -1.57 -19.32 -3.55
N MET A 274 -1.66 -18.01 -3.35
CA MET A 274 -0.61 -17.08 -3.78
C MET A 274 0.66 -17.26 -2.96
N LEU A 275 0.54 -17.54 -1.66
CA LEU A 275 1.68 -17.82 -0.79
C LEU A 275 2.40 -19.11 -1.17
N GLU A 276 1.66 -20.17 -1.48
CA GLU A 276 2.22 -21.44 -1.96
C GLU A 276 2.98 -21.24 -3.28
N LEU A 277 2.35 -20.54 -4.23
CA LEU A 277 2.98 -20.25 -5.51
C LEU A 277 4.21 -19.34 -5.36
N ALA A 278 4.12 -18.30 -4.55
CA ALA A 278 5.24 -17.40 -4.27
C ALA A 278 6.39 -18.11 -3.55
N GLY A 279 6.10 -18.96 -2.55
CA GLY A 279 7.10 -19.73 -1.82
C GLY A 279 7.85 -20.76 -2.68
N ARG A 280 7.25 -21.19 -3.80
CA ARG A 280 7.90 -22.08 -4.76
C ARG A 280 8.94 -21.39 -5.65
N TYR A 281 8.71 -20.11 -5.99
CA TYR A 281 9.49 -19.42 -7.03
C TYR A 281 10.29 -18.23 -6.52
N LEU A 282 9.88 -17.58 -5.42
CA LEU A 282 10.59 -16.45 -4.84
C LEU A 282 11.53 -16.90 -3.73
N THR A 283 12.71 -16.28 -3.68
CA THR A 283 13.71 -16.51 -2.65
C THR A 283 13.67 -15.41 -1.58
N ILE A 284 14.33 -15.64 -0.45
CA ILE A 284 14.45 -14.61 0.59
C ILE A 284 15.20 -13.36 0.08
N GLU A 285 16.17 -13.53 -0.83
CA GLU A 285 16.93 -12.43 -1.43
C GLU A 285 16.06 -11.57 -2.34
N ASP A 286 15.08 -12.17 -3.03
CA ASP A 286 14.08 -11.41 -3.80
C ASP A 286 13.26 -10.50 -2.87
N LEU A 287 12.88 -11.00 -1.68
CA LEU A 287 12.11 -10.23 -0.70
C LEU A 287 12.95 -9.12 -0.07
N PHE A 288 14.24 -9.36 0.19
CA PHE A 288 15.16 -8.29 0.61
C PHE A 288 15.33 -7.24 -0.48
N ALA A 289 15.38 -7.64 -1.76
CA ALA A 289 15.44 -6.71 -2.87
C ALA A 289 14.18 -5.85 -3.00
N VAL A 290 12.99 -6.43 -2.76
CA VAL A 290 11.73 -5.69 -2.69
C VAL A 290 11.76 -4.70 -1.53
N ARG A 291 12.14 -5.14 -0.32
CA ARG A 291 12.22 -4.28 0.87
C ARG A 291 13.14 -3.08 0.67
N ARG A 292 14.29 -3.23 0.00
CA ARG A 292 15.23 -2.13 -0.30
C ARG A 292 14.62 -1.05 -1.19
N ARG A 293 13.59 -1.37 -1.99
CA ARG A 293 12.90 -0.43 -2.89
C ARG A 293 11.45 -0.17 -2.46
N MET A 294 11.16 -0.37 -1.18
CA MET A 294 9.82 -0.19 -0.61
C MET A 294 9.72 1.14 0.14
N ILE A 295 8.59 1.82 -0.04
CA ILE A 295 8.19 3.05 0.62
C ILE A 295 7.03 2.74 1.56
N GLY A 296 7.16 3.14 2.82
CA GLY A 296 6.26 2.72 3.90
C GLY A 296 6.24 1.19 4.12
N THR A 297 5.11 0.69 4.61
CA THR A 297 4.89 -0.73 4.99
C THR A 297 3.62 -1.30 4.34
N GLY A 298 3.41 -2.61 4.49
CA GLY A 298 2.24 -3.32 3.96
C GLY A 298 2.53 -4.15 2.70
N LEU A 299 1.48 -4.61 2.05
CA LEU A 299 1.57 -5.47 0.86
C LEU A 299 1.90 -4.64 -0.38
N ILE A 300 2.66 -5.21 -1.33
CA ILE A 300 3.00 -4.56 -2.61
C ILE A 300 1.87 -4.61 -3.65
N GLY A 301 0.81 -5.36 -3.35
CA GLY A 301 -0.37 -5.53 -4.18
C GLY A 301 -0.21 -6.54 -5.32
N GLY A 302 -1.35 -6.86 -5.95
CA GLY A 302 -1.45 -7.94 -6.94
C GLY A 302 -0.53 -7.74 -8.13
N LYS A 303 -0.58 -6.56 -8.76
CA LYS A 303 0.15 -6.29 -10.01
C LYS A 303 1.66 -6.43 -9.83
N ALA A 304 2.19 -5.89 -8.73
CA ALA A 304 3.59 -6.04 -8.38
C ALA A 304 3.96 -7.49 -8.07
N ALA A 305 3.17 -8.17 -7.23
CA ALA A 305 3.39 -9.57 -6.88
C ALA A 305 3.36 -10.49 -8.10
N GLY A 306 2.35 -10.38 -8.95
CA GLY A 306 2.20 -11.14 -10.18
C GLY A 306 3.33 -10.89 -11.17
N MET A 307 3.77 -9.63 -11.33
CA MET A 307 4.93 -9.31 -12.17
C MET A 307 6.21 -9.97 -11.65
N LEU A 308 6.51 -9.86 -10.36
CA LEU A 308 7.71 -10.44 -9.76
C LEU A 308 7.71 -11.96 -9.88
N LEU A 309 6.56 -12.58 -9.58
CA LEU A 309 6.35 -14.01 -9.67
C LEU A 309 6.49 -14.52 -11.11
N ALA A 310 5.87 -13.86 -12.08
CA ALA A 310 5.99 -14.23 -13.50
C ALA A 310 7.46 -14.19 -13.96
N ARG A 311 8.22 -13.16 -13.54
CA ARG A 311 9.66 -13.07 -13.84
C ARG A 311 10.46 -14.18 -13.18
N ALA A 312 10.15 -14.54 -11.94
CA ALA A 312 10.82 -15.63 -11.23
C ALA A 312 10.55 -17.00 -11.91
N ILE A 313 9.28 -17.27 -12.26
CA ILE A 313 8.89 -18.47 -13.02
C ILE A 313 9.67 -18.57 -14.32
N LEU A 314 9.74 -17.50 -15.11
CA LEU A 314 10.48 -17.49 -16.38
C LEU A 314 11.97 -17.78 -16.17
N ARG A 315 12.61 -17.08 -15.22
CA ARG A 315 14.04 -17.26 -14.93
C ARG A 315 14.39 -18.66 -14.46
N GLN A 316 13.49 -19.30 -13.72
CA GLN A 316 13.67 -20.69 -13.28
C GLN A 316 13.38 -21.70 -14.39
N ALA A 317 12.43 -21.39 -15.29
CA ALA A 317 12.08 -22.26 -16.40
C ALA A 317 13.19 -22.36 -17.45
N ASP A 318 13.88 -21.25 -17.75
CA ASP A 318 14.99 -21.23 -18.72
C ASP A 318 15.95 -20.04 -18.46
N PRO A 319 17.27 -20.30 -18.31
CA PRO A 319 18.28 -19.25 -18.13
C PRO A 319 18.28 -18.17 -19.22
N ARG A 320 17.86 -18.47 -20.45
CA ARG A 320 17.81 -17.49 -21.57
C ARG A 320 17.00 -16.25 -21.24
N TRP A 321 16.00 -16.37 -20.35
CA TRP A 321 15.17 -15.26 -19.94
C TRP A 321 15.94 -14.18 -19.17
N GLN A 322 17.11 -14.50 -18.61
CA GLN A 322 17.98 -13.50 -17.98
C GLN A 322 18.55 -12.51 -19.00
N GLU A 323 18.80 -12.95 -20.23
CA GLU A 323 19.33 -12.12 -21.32
C GLU A 323 18.21 -11.36 -22.05
N ILE A 324 17.02 -11.95 -22.15
CA ILE A 324 15.88 -11.36 -22.87
C ILE A 324 15.11 -10.34 -22.01
N LEU A 325 14.92 -10.62 -20.72
CA LEU A 325 14.14 -9.75 -19.85
C LEU A 325 14.92 -8.51 -19.46
N GLU A 326 14.31 -7.33 -19.66
CA GLU A 326 14.84 -6.08 -19.14
C GLU A 326 15.08 -6.19 -17.62
N PRO A 327 16.21 -5.66 -17.09
CA PRO A 327 16.46 -5.62 -15.65
C PRO A 327 15.32 -4.98 -14.88
N HIS A 328 15.02 -5.51 -13.70
CA HIS A 328 13.91 -5.04 -12.90
C HIS A 328 14.30 -3.77 -12.10
N ASP A 329 13.72 -2.64 -12.47
CA ASP A 329 13.92 -1.33 -11.85
C ASP A 329 12.59 -0.70 -11.40
N SER A 330 12.07 -1.17 -10.26
CA SER A 330 10.80 -0.72 -9.69
C SER A 330 10.90 -0.41 -8.20
N PHE A 331 10.11 0.56 -7.77
CA PHE A 331 9.81 0.86 -6.37
C PHE A 331 8.36 0.49 -6.04
N PHE A 332 8.10 0.23 -4.76
CA PHE A 332 6.81 -0.23 -4.27
C PHE A 332 6.35 0.67 -3.13
N VAL A 333 5.15 1.24 -3.24
CA VAL A 333 4.50 1.91 -2.11
C VAL A 333 3.59 0.88 -1.45
N GLY A 334 3.91 0.53 -0.21
CA GLY A 334 3.15 -0.47 0.54
C GLY A 334 1.71 -0.01 0.81
N SER A 335 0.81 -0.98 0.91
CA SER A 335 -0.62 -0.71 1.07
C SER A 335 -1.00 0.08 2.32
N ASP A 336 -0.20 0.02 3.39
CA ASP A 336 -0.53 0.74 4.63
C ASP A 336 -0.44 2.27 4.42
N VAL A 337 0.40 2.73 3.48
CA VAL A 337 0.54 4.16 3.15
C VAL A 337 -0.80 4.72 2.66
N PHE A 338 -1.58 3.92 1.92
CA PHE A 338 -2.92 4.29 1.50
C PHE A 338 -3.85 4.51 2.70
N TYR A 339 -3.81 3.64 3.70
CA TYR A 339 -4.62 3.83 4.91
C TYR A 339 -4.21 5.05 5.70
N SER A 340 -2.91 5.23 5.93
CA SER A 340 -2.43 6.43 6.61
C SER A 340 -2.83 7.69 5.86
N TYR A 341 -2.81 7.67 4.52
CA TYR A 341 -3.30 8.77 3.71
C TYR A 341 -4.80 9.05 3.92
N LEU A 342 -5.64 8.01 3.97
CA LEU A 342 -7.07 8.19 4.24
C LEU A 342 -7.35 8.73 5.63
N VAL A 343 -6.62 8.23 6.63
CA VAL A 343 -6.80 8.61 8.04
C VAL A 343 -6.31 10.03 8.29
N SER A 344 -5.10 10.38 7.84
CA SER A 344 -4.52 11.72 8.05
C SER A 344 -5.31 12.83 7.34
N ASN A 345 -6.04 12.49 6.28
CA ASN A 345 -6.85 13.43 5.50
C ASN A 345 -8.35 13.36 5.82
N GLY A 346 -8.75 12.70 6.92
CA GLY A 346 -10.14 12.69 7.38
C GLY A 346 -11.13 11.93 6.47
N CYS A 347 -10.62 11.12 5.54
CA CYS A 347 -11.41 10.39 4.56
C CYS A 347 -12.00 9.08 5.12
N TRP A 348 -11.55 8.65 6.31
CA TRP A 348 -11.93 7.37 6.90
C TRP A 348 -13.44 7.19 7.12
N ARG A 349 -14.13 8.21 7.60
CA ARG A 349 -15.58 8.14 7.85
C ARG A 349 -16.38 7.95 6.56
N LEU A 350 -15.95 8.58 5.46
CA LEU A 350 -16.55 8.39 4.13
C LEU A 350 -16.24 6.98 3.61
N ARG A 351 -15.00 6.51 3.79
CA ARG A 351 -14.61 5.13 3.46
C ARG A 351 -15.48 4.08 4.16
N GLN A 352 -15.80 4.27 5.44
CA GLN A 352 -16.69 3.34 6.17
C GLN A 352 -18.09 3.28 5.55
N LYS A 353 -18.65 4.41 5.10
CA LYS A 353 -19.95 4.43 4.40
C LYS A 353 -19.90 3.69 3.06
N GLN A 354 -18.75 3.68 2.39
CA GLN A 354 -18.55 2.99 1.11
C GLN A 354 -18.66 1.47 1.19
N ARG A 355 -18.60 0.89 2.40
CA ARG A 355 -18.80 -0.55 2.62
C ARG A 355 -20.28 -0.93 2.68
N ASP A 356 -21.17 0.02 2.99
CA ASP A 356 -22.61 -0.21 3.07
C ASP A 356 -23.23 -0.24 1.66
N PRO A 357 -23.78 -1.38 1.21
CA PRO A 357 -24.40 -1.49 -0.11
C PRO A 357 -25.54 -0.50 -0.38
N ALA A 358 -26.18 0.04 0.67
CA ALA A 358 -27.23 1.05 0.52
C ALA A 358 -26.68 2.48 0.33
N ARG A 359 -25.45 2.74 0.79
CA ARG A 359 -24.88 4.10 0.90
C ARG A 359 -23.55 4.27 0.17
N PHE A 360 -23.08 3.25 -0.54
CA PHE A 360 -21.70 3.21 -1.02
C PHE A 360 -21.31 4.31 -2.02
N LEU A 361 -22.29 4.98 -2.65
CA LEU A 361 -22.07 6.12 -3.55
C LEU A 361 -22.21 7.48 -2.88
N GLU A 362 -22.63 7.54 -1.61
CA GLU A 362 -22.78 8.79 -0.88
C GLU A 362 -21.42 9.44 -0.60
N GLY A 363 -21.28 10.72 -0.94
CA GLY A 363 -20.05 11.48 -0.64
C GLY A 363 -18.82 11.09 -1.48
N VAL A 364 -19.00 10.39 -2.60
CA VAL A 364 -17.88 10.00 -3.50
C VAL A 364 -17.14 11.22 -4.04
N GLU A 365 -17.84 12.23 -4.54
CA GLU A 365 -17.19 13.45 -5.04
C GLU A 365 -16.44 14.20 -3.93
N GLN A 366 -17.03 14.23 -2.72
CA GLN A 366 -16.42 14.85 -1.55
C GLN A 366 -15.10 14.15 -1.18
N VAL A 367 -15.10 12.81 -1.08
CA VAL A 367 -13.88 12.08 -0.70
C VAL A 367 -12.81 12.19 -1.78
N GLN A 368 -13.18 12.18 -3.06
CA GLN A 368 -12.21 12.38 -4.14
C GLN A 368 -11.57 13.77 -4.07
N GLN A 369 -12.34 14.83 -3.85
CA GLN A 369 -11.80 16.19 -3.69
C GLN A 369 -10.89 16.30 -2.46
N GLN A 370 -11.29 15.72 -1.32
CA GLN A 370 -10.45 15.67 -0.12
C GLN A 370 -9.15 14.93 -0.37
N MET A 371 -9.19 13.79 -1.08
CA MET A 371 -8.00 13.02 -1.43
C MET A 371 -7.10 13.73 -2.45
N LEU A 372 -7.64 14.52 -3.38
CA LEU A 372 -6.82 15.30 -4.31
C LEU A 372 -6.13 16.48 -3.60
N ALA A 373 -6.76 17.05 -2.58
CA ALA A 373 -6.18 18.14 -1.77
C ALA A 373 -5.32 17.65 -0.59
N GLY A 374 -5.37 16.35 -0.26
CA GLY A 374 -4.74 15.77 0.91
C GLY A 374 -3.21 15.82 0.91
N SER A 375 -2.61 15.63 2.08
CA SER A 375 -1.15 15.61 2.27
C SER A 375 -0.68 14.23 2.73
N PHE A 376 0.53 13.87 2.33
CA PHE A 376 1.20 12.65 2.81
C PHE A 376 1.98 12.95 4.09
N PRO A 377 2.13 11.97 4.99
CA PRO A 377 3.04 12.07 6.11
C PRO A 377 4.46 12.45 5.65
N GLU A 378 5.15 13.29 6.42
CA GLU A 378 6.46 13.85 6.06
C GLU A 378 7.47 12.76 5.67
N PHE A 379 7.57 11.69 6.47
CA PHE A 379 8.49 10.60 6.17
C PHE A 379 8.23 9.88 4.85
N VAL A 380 6.97 9.80 4.40
CA VAL A 380 6.63 9.19 3.11
C VAL A 380 7.07 10.13 1.99
N ARG A 381 6.91 11.44 2.18
CA ARG A 381 7.38 12.46 1.22
C ARG A 381 8.90 12.43 1.08
N ASP A 382 9.63 12.26 2.18
CA ASP A 382 11.09 12.13 2.16
C ASP A 382 11.52 10.89 1.36
N GLN A 383 10.89 9.73 1.62
CA GLN A 383 11.13 8.50 0.85
C GLN A 383 10.79 8.66 -0.65
N PHE A 384 9.74 9.41 -0.99
CA PHE A 384 9.43 9.74 -2.37
C PHE A 384 10.51 10.62 -3.02
N ALA A 385 11.04 11.60 -2.30
CA ALA A 385 12.13 12.43 -2.80
C ALA A 385 13.40 11.60 -3.05
N GLU A 386 13.80 10.74 -2.10
CA GLU A 386 14.94 9.82 -2.25
C GLU A 386 14.79 8.89 -3.46
N MET A 387 13.58 8.34 -3.67
CA MET A 387 13.26 7.53 -4.84
C MET A 387 13.40 8.33 -6.14
N LEU A 388 12.90 9.57 -6.18
CA LEU A 388 13.02 10.43 -7.35
C LEU A 388 14.47 10.79 -7.65
N ASP A 389 15.30 10.97 -6.64
CA ASP A 389 16.74 11.17 -6.81
C ASP A 389 17.41 9.93 -7.42
N TYR A 390 17.04 8.73 -6.99
CA TYR A 390 17.48 7.48 -7.61
C TYR A 390 17.12 7.40 -9.11
N PHE A 391 15.89 7.77 -9.49
CA PHE A 391 15.50 7.75 -10.90
C PHE A 391 16.13 8.88 -11.73
N GLY A 392 16.66 9.92 -11.09
CA GLY A 392 17.15 11.11 -11.77
C GLY A 392 16.06 11.70 -12.66
N GLN A 393 16.37 12.09 -13.89
CA GLN A 393 15.40 12.65 -14.84
C GLN A 393 14.74 11.59 -15.75
N ALA A 394 14.88 10.30 -15.42
CA ALA A 394 14.25 9.26 -16.23
C ALA A 394 12.72 9.30 -16.06
N PRO A 395 11.92 9.19 -17.14
CA PRO A 395 10.47 9.11 -17.01
C PRO A 395 10.04 7.89 -16.20
N ILE A 396 9.02 8.06 -15.38
CA ILE A 396 8.47 7.03 -14.51
C ILE A 396 6.97 6.83 -14.76
N VAL A 397 6.48 5.63 -14.52
CA VAL A 397 5.05 5.31 -14.52
C VAL A 397 4.64 4.86 -13.13
N VAL A 398 3.58 5.48 -12.63
CA VAL A 398 2.96 5.20 -11.35
C VAL A 398 1.73 4.36 -11.62
N ARG A 399 1.72 3.11 -11.15
CA ARG A 399 0.68 2.12 -11.44
C ARG A 399 0.00 1.71 -10.14
N SER A 400 -1.32 1.78 -10.13
CA SER A 400 -2.14 1.10 -9.13
C SER A 400 -1.76 -0.39 -9.02
N SER A 401 -1.69 -0.91 -7.81
CA SER A 401 -1.45 -2.33 -7.52
C SER A 401 -2.41 -2.73 -6.40
N SER A 402 -3.70 -2.89 -6.75
CA SER A 402 -4.70 -3.27 -5.74
C SER A 402 -4.45 -4.69 -5.25
N LEU A 403 -4.77 -4.97 -3.99
CA LEU A 403 -4.75 -6.34 -3.46
C LEU A 403 -5.82 -7.23 -4.12
N LEU A 404 -6.91 -6.63 -4.60
CA LEU A 404 -8.00 -7.35 -5.25
C LEU A 404 -7.73 -7.66 -6.73
N GLU A 405 -6.77 -6.94 -7.35
CA GLU A 405 -6.50 -6.95 -8.80
C GLU A 405 -6.02 -8.32 -9.34
N ASP A 406 -5.45 -9.16 -8.49
CA ASP A 406 -4.97 -10.51 -8.83
C ASP A 406 -5.47 -11.60 -7.86
N SER A 407 -6.62 -11.38 -7.22
CA SER A 407 -7.32 -12.47 -6.54
C SER A 407 -7.79 -13.47 -7.61
N PHE A 408 -7.50 -14.76 -7.46
CA PHE A 408 -7.96 -15.80 -8.39
C PHE A 408 -9.47 -15.63 -8.70
N GLY A 409 -9.81 -15.37 -9.98
CA GLY A 409 -11.18 -15.15 -10.45
C GLY A 409 -11.59 -13.68 -10.65
N ASN A 410 -10.82 -12.71 -10.15
CA ASN A 410 -11.10 -11.28 -10.24
C ASN A 410 -10.01 -10.55 -11.04
N ALA A 411 -10.11 -10.55 -12.38
CA ALA A 411 -9.28 -9.66 -13.18
C ALA A 411 -9.86 -8.23 -13.13
N PHE A 412 -9.16 -7.31 -12.47
CA PHE A 412 -9.44 -5.85 -12.53
C PHE A 412 -8.80 -5.20 -13.78
N SER A 413 -8.47 -6.00 -14.80
CA SER A 413 -7.75 -5.58 -16.00
C SER A 413 -8.35 -4.32 -16.63
N GLY A 414 -7.56 -3.24 -16.61
CA GLY A 414 -7.87 -1.97 -17.27
C GLY A 414 -8.77 -1.00 -16.51
N LYS A 415 -9.16 -1.28 -15.26
CA LYS A 415 -10.05 -0.39 -14.48
C LYS A 415 -9.31 0.61 -13.61
N TYR A 416 -8.13 0.28 -13.12
CA TYR A 416 -7.35 1.18 -12.29
C TYR A 416 -6.34 1.98 -13.11
N GLU A 417 -6.11 3.22 -12.68
CA GLU A 417 -5.32 4.19 -13.44
C GLU A 417 -3.82 3.90 -13.38
N SER A 418 -3.13 4.27 -14.45
CA SER A 418 -1.68 4.38 -14.52
C SER A 418 -1.34 5.78 -15.00
N VAL A 419 -0.51 6.48 -14.25
CA VAL A 419 -0.14 7.87 -14.53
C VAL A 419 1.33 7.91 -14.91
N PHE A 420 1.63 8.51 -16.05
CA PHE A 420 3.01 8.72 -16.49
C PHE A 420 3.50 10.08 -16.02
N CYS A 421 4.70 10.10 -15.43
CA CYS A 421 5.40 11.31 -15.07
C CYS A 421 6.65 11.42 -15.96
N ALA A 422 6.73 12.49 -16.75
CA ALA A 422 7.93 12.77 -17.56
C ALA A 422 9.18 13.01 -16.69
N ASN A 423 8.99 13.33 -15.40
CA ASN A 423 10.04 13.48 -14.39
C ASN A 423 11.11 14.54 -14.76
N GLN A 424 10.64 15.66 -15.34
CA GLN A 424 11.47 16.80 -15.76
C GLN A 424 11.22 18.02 -14.85
N GLY A 425 12.21 18.91 -14.76
CA GLY A 425 12.17 20.11 -13.92
C GLY A 425 13.08 20.02 -12.69
N SER A 426 12.91 20.96 -11.76
CA SER A 426 13.60 20.98 -10.47
C SER A 426 13.14 19.81 -9.57
N PRO A 427 13.92 19.42 -8.55
CA PRO A 427 13.53 18.36 -7.61
C PRO A 427 12.14 18.56 -6.99
N GLN A 428 11.81 19.81 -6.62
CA GLN A 428 10.51 20.15 -6.04
C GLN A 428 9.36 20.00 -7.04
N GLU A 429 9.50 20.51 -8.27
CA GLU A 429 8.47 20.34 -9.32
C GLU A 429 8.23 18.86 -9.66
N ARG A 430 9.29 18.06 -9.68
CA ARG A 430 9.23 16.62 -9.92
C ARG A 430 8.49 15.91 -8.79
N LEU A 431 8.79 16.26 -7.54
CA LEU A 431 8.11 15.74 -6.36
C LEU A 431 6.63 16.10 -6.37
N ASP A 432 6.27 17.35 -6.64
CA ASP A 432 4.87 17.80 -6.67
C ASP A 432 4.07 17.10 -7.78
N ALA A 433 4.65 16.95 -8.97
CA ALA A 433 4.03 16.20 -10.07
C ALA A 433 3.81 14.71 -9.70
N PHE A 434 4.80 14.09 -9.04
CA PHE A 434 4.70 12.71 -8.58
C PHE A 434 3.65 12.56 -7.47
N LEU A 435 3.64 13.43 -6.45
CA LEU A 435 2.65 13.43 -5.39
C LEU A 435 1.23 13.55 -5.98
N ASN A 436 1.04 14.46 -6.94
CA ASN A 436 -0.23 14.60 -7.64
C ASN A 436 -0.63 13.29 -8.35
N ALA A 437 0.29 12.61 -9.03
CA ALA A 437 0.02 11.32 -9.66
C ALA A 437 -0.45 10.26 -8.66
N VAL A 438 0.20 10.18 -7.49
CA VAL A 438 -0.20 9.27 -6.40
C VAL A 438 -1.59 9.63 -5.86
N ARG A 439 -1.88 10.94 -5.65
CA ARG A 439 -3.20 11.40 -5.20
C ARG A 439 -4.32 11.01 -6.17
N HIS A 440 -4.08 11.16 -7.48
CA HIS A 440 -5.05 10.76 -8.50
C HIS A 440 -5.33 9.26 -8.44
N ILE A 441 -4.28 8.42 -8.34
CA ILE A 441 -4.46 6.97 -8.21
C ILE A 441 -5.27 6.62 -6.96
N TYR A 442 -4.93 7.19 -5.80
CA TYR A 442 -5.68 6.96 -4.58
C TYR A 442 -7.14 7.44 -4.68
N ALA A 443 -7.38 8.63 -5.23
CA ALA A 443 -8.73 9.15 -5.44
C ALA A 443 -9.54 8.30 -6.43
N SER A 444 -8.89 7.69 -7.44
CA SER A 444 -9.54 6.79 -8.41
C SER A 444 -10.04 5.50 -7.73
N ALA A 445 -9.30 4.99 -6.74
CA ALA A 445 -9.66 3.78 -5.99
C ALA A 445 -10.97 3.94 -5.19
N MET A 446 -11.29 5.17 -4.79
CA MET A 446 -12.54 5.53 -4.08
C MET A 446 -13.56 6.22 -4.99
N GLY A 447 -13.32 6.20 -6.30
CA GLY A 447 -14.21 6.78 -7.30
C GLY A 447 -15.41 5.89 -7.63
N ARG A 448 -16.40 6.51 -8.28
CA ARG A 448 -17.67 5.87 -8.65
C ARG A 448 -17.48 4.56 -9.42
N GLU A 449 -16.61 4.55 -10.43
CA GLU A 449 -16.39 3.37 -11.28
C GLU A 449 -15.78 2.18 -10.51
N ALA A 450 -14.81 2.45 -9.64
CA ALA A 450 -14.18 1.44 -8.79
C ALA A 450 -15.21 0.85 -7.81
N LEU A 451 -16.02 1.71 -7.19
CA LEU A 451 -17.06 1.32 -6.25
C LEU A 451 -18.19 0.51 -6.90
N LEU A 452 -18.68 0.92 -8.07
CA LEU A 452 -19.68 0.17 -8.83
C LEU A 452 -19.14 -1.22 -9.24
N TYR A 453 -17.88 -1.29 -9.66
CA TYR A 453 -17.27 -2.58 -9.97
C TYR A 453 -17.22 -3.49 -8.74
N ARG A 454 -16.78 -2.98 -7.60
CA ARG A 454 -16.75 -3.73 -6.35
C ARG A 454 -18.15 -4.18 -5.93
N ALA A 455 -19.16 -3.33 -6.06
CA ALA A 455 -20.55 -3.68 -5.83
C ALA A 455 -21.01 -4.85 -6.71
N HIS A 456 -20.76 -4.78 -8.02
CA HIS A 456 -21.15 -5.83 -8.98
C HIS A 456 -20.43 -7.17 -8.74
N ARG A 457 -19.27 -7.15 -8.08
CA ARG A 457 -18.48 -8.33 -7.73
C ARG A 457 -18.71 -8.83 -6.29
N GLY A 458 -19.53 -8.15 -5.50
CA GLY A 458 -19.72 -8.48 -4.08
C GLY A 458 -18.49 -8.19 -3.20
N LEU A 459 -17.65 -7.24 -3.61
CA LEU A 459 -16.37 -6.89 -2.97
C LEU A 459 -16.42 -5.57 -2.18
N LEU A 460 -17.61 -5.02 -1.92
CA LEU A 460 -17.75 -3.77 -1.15
C LEU A 460 -17.30 -3.91 0.30
N ASP A 461 -17.58 -5.08 0.90
CA ASP A 461 -17.23 -5.36 2.28
C ASP A 461 -15.83 -6.02 2.43
N CYS A 462 -15.08 -6.11 1.33
CA CYS A 462 -13.68 -6.51 1.38
C CYS A 462 -12.77 -5.29 1.56
N ASP A 463 -11.66 -5.47 2.28
CA ASP A 463 -10.63 -4.45 2.44
C ASP A 463 -9.99 -4.12 1.08
N GLU A 464 -10.21 -2.90 0.59
CA GLU A 464 -9.61 -2.40 -0.66
C GLU A 464 -8.36 -1.58 -0.32
N GLN A 465 -7.23 -2.25 -0.38
CA GLN A 465 -5.91 -1.66 -0.17
C GLN A 465 -5.26 -1.35 -1.51
N MET A 466 -4.86 -0.09 -1.70
CA MET A 466 -4.20 0.36 -2.91
C MET A 466 -2.70 0.53 -2.69
N ALA A 467 -1.93 -0.52 -3.00
CA ALA A 467 -0.49 -0.37 -3.16
C ALA A 467 -0.18 0.31 -4.50
N ILE A 468 1.05 0.79 -4.67
CA ILE A 468 1.49 1.40 -5.93
C ILE A 468 2.80 0.79 -6.38
N LEU A 469 2.83 0.42 -7.66
CA LEU A 469 4.01 0.00 -8.39
C LEU A 469 4.56 1.19 -9.19
N ILE A 470 5.80 1.59 -8.91
CA ILE A 470 6.48 2.70 -9.59
C ILE A 470 7.61 2.11 -10.41
N GLN A 471 7.63 2.39 -11.71
CA GLN A 471 8.62 1.80 -12.61
C GLN A 471 9.24 2.86 -13.50
N ARG A 472 10.50 2.66 -13.86
CA ARG A 472 11.07 3.35 -15.02
C ARG A 472 10.26 3.00 -16.27
N VAL A 473 9.95 4.00 -17.09
CA VAL A 473 9.27 3.76 -18.37
C VAL A 473 10.28 3.17 -19.35
N SER A 474 10.00 1.99 -19.89
CA SER A 474 10.81 1.42 -20.98
C SER A 474 10.68 2.28 -22.24
N GLY A 475 11.81 2.73 -22.78
CA GLY A 475 11.86 3.57 -23.97
C GLY A 475 13.17 4.33 -24.10
N ALA A 476 13.27 5.14 -25.15
CA ALA A 476 14.42 5.98 -25.42
C ALA A 476 13.99 7.43 -25.73
N VAL A 477 14.94 8.35 -25.62
CA VAL A 477 14.77 9.76 -25.98
C VAL A 477 14.93 9.92 -27.49
N HIS A 478 13.94 10.57 -28.11
CA HIS A 478 13.84 10.87 -29.54
C HIS A 478 13.53 12.36 -29.69
N GLY A 479 14.58 13.20 -29.67
CA GLY A 479 14.44 14.64 -29.58
C GLY A 479 13.73 15.05 -28.27
N ARG A 480 12.57 15.71 -28.38
CA ARG A 480 11.74 16.10 -27.23
C ARG A 480 10.79 14.99 -26.73
N LEU A 481 10.71 13.86 -27.45
CA LEU A 481 9.77 12.78 -27.17
C LEU A 481 10.48 11.59 -26.51
N PHE A 482 9.77 10.87 -25.67
CA PHE A 482 10.23 9.62 -25.05
C PHE A 482 9.21 8.50 -25.23
N PHE A 483 9.63 7.39 -25.83
CA PHE A 483 8.78 6.21 -26.05
C PHE A 483 9.63 4.98 -26.45
N PRO A 484 9.11 3.75 -26.27
CA PRO A 484 9.71 2.56 -26.85
C PRO A 484 9.33 2.43 -28.33
N GLN A 485 10.16 1.80 -29.14
CA GLN A 485 9.86 1.60 -30.56
C GLN A 485 8.59 0.75 -30.74
N VAL A 486 8.41 -0.30 -29.95
CA VAL A 486 7.22 -1.15 -29.97
C VAL A 486 6.80 -1.49 -28.55
N ALA A 487 5.50 -1.49 -28.30
CA ALA A 487 4.90 -2.02 -27.08
C ALA A 487 3.67 -2.87 -27.43
N GLY A 488 3.18 -3.67 -26.50
CA GLY A 488 2.02 -4.50 -26.77
C GLY A 488 1.47 -5.26 -25.58
N VAL A 489 0.39 -5.99 -25.84
CA VAL A 489 -0.26 -6.90 -24.88
C VAL A 489 -0.35 -8.29 -25.52
N GLY A 490 0.08 -9.31 -24.78
CA GLY A 490 -0.07 -10.71 -25.15
C GLY A 490 -1.19 -11.39 -24.37
N LEU A 491 -1.96 -12.23 -25.06
CA LEU A 491 -2.97 -13.09 -24.48
C LEU A 491 -2.60 -14.53 -24.80
N SER A 492 -2.64 -15.42 -23.80
CA SER A 492 -2.39 -16.86 -23.98
C SER A 492 -3.51 -17.58 -24.76
N PHE A 493 -4.59 -16.87 -25.06
CA PHE A 493 -5.69 -17.34 -25.89
C PHE A 493 -6.01 -16.28 -26.95
N ASN A 494 -6.17 -16.70 -28.20
CA ASN A 494 -6.53 -15.85 -29.31
C ASN A 494 -8.06 -15.94 -29.58
N PRO A 495 -8.85 -14.91 -29.24
CA PRO A 495 -10.27 -14.88 -29.57
C PRO A 495 -10.54 -14.53 -31.03
N PHE A 496 -9.52 -14.20 -31.82
CA PHE A 496 -9.61 -13.76 -33.20
C PHE A 496 -9.02 -14.82 -34.14
N ALA A 497 -9.84 -15.81 -34.53
CA ALA A 497 -9.47 -16.85 -35.50
C ALA A 497 -10.09 -16.55 -36.87
N TRP A 498 -9.53 -15.56 -37.58
CA TRP A 498 -10.01 -15.16 -38.92
C TRP A 498 -9.53 -16.08 -40.05
N SER A 499 -8.78 -17.13 -39.74
CA SER A 499 -8.24 -18.10 -40.69
C SER A 499 -8.14 -19.47 -40.03
N GLU A 500 -8.39 -20.55 -40.79
CA GLU A 500 -8.29 -21.92 -40.30
C GLU A 500 -6.88 -22.32 -39.81
N GLN A 501 -5.85 -21.58 -40.21
CA GLN A 501 -4.47 -21.82 -39.76
C GLN A 501 -4.14 -21.17 -38.41
N ILE A 502 -5.05 -20.40 -37.83
CA ILE A 502 -4.85 -19.75 -36.54
C ILE A 502 -5.39 -20.69 -35.46
N ASP A 503 -4.51 -21.23 -34.62
CA ASP A 503 -4.92 -21.99 -33.43
C ASP A 503 -5.26 -20.99 -32.31
N PRO A 504 -6.52 -20.94 -31.83
CA PRO A 504 -6.91 -20.10 -30.71
C PRO A 504 -6.06 -20.32 -29.45
N ARG A 505 -5.56 -21.54 -29.23
CA ARG A 505 -4.77 -21.90 -28.04
C ARG A 505 -3.31 -21.46 -28.11
N ALA A 506 -2.83 -21.02 -29.27
CA ALA A 506 -1.47 -20.52 -29.40
C ALA A 506 -1.31 -19.10 -28.83
N GLY A 507 -2.40 -18.35 -28.69
CA GLY A 507 -2.38 -16.98 -28.19
C GLY A 507 -2.17 -15.91 -29.27
N VAL A 508 -2.28 -14.64 -28.85
CA VAL A 508 -2.25 -13.48 -29.74
C VAL A 508 -1.52 -12.31 -29.09
N LEU A 509 -0.81 -11.54 -29.90
CA LEU A 509 -0.23 -10.26 -29.52
C LEU A 509 -1.01 -9.12 -30.16
N ARG A 510 -1.18 -8.03 -29.40
CA ARG A 510 -1.62 -6.74 -29.90
C ARG A 510 -0.46 -5.77 -29.74
N LEU A 511 0.13 -5.36 -30.85
CA LEU A 511 1.30 -4.49 -30.88
C LEU A 511 0.90 -3.08 -31.31
N VAL A 512 1.65 -2.10 -30.80
CA VAL A 512 1.59 -0.69 -31.17
C VAL A 512 2.99 -0.11 -31.29
N PHE A 513 3.15 0.88 -32.16
CA PHE A 513 4.33 1.74 -32.15
C PHE A 513 4.17 2.80 -31.07
N GLY A 514 5.23 3.06 -30.29
CA GLY A 514 5.17 3.95 -29.12
C GLY A 514 4.71 3.27 -27.84
N LEU A 515 4.19 4.05 -26.89
CA LEU A 515 3.77 3.53 -25.58
C LEU A 515 2.60 2.55 -25.68
N GLY A 516 2.61 1.52 -24.83
CA GLY A 516 1.62 0.43 -24.84
C GLY A 516 0.21 0.80 -24.39
N THR A 517 -0.08 2.06 -24.09
CA THR A 517 -1.39 2.54 -23.62
C THR A 517 -2.51 2.20 -24.61
N ARG A 518 -2.25 2.32 -25.92
CA ARG A 518 -3.18 1.97 -27.00
C ARG A 518 -3.34 0.47 -27.22
N ALA A 519 -2.35 -0.35 -26.85
CA ALA A 519 -2.50 -1.81 -26.90
C ALA A 519 -3.44 -2.31 -25.79
N VAL A 520 -3.36 -1.68 -24.61
CA VAL A 520 -4.19 -2.02 -23.44
C VAL A 520 -5.62 -1.49 -23.59
N ARG A 521 -5.77 -0.19 -23.87
CA ARG A 521 -7.09 0.44 -24.02
C ARG A 521 -7.64 0.14 -25.41
N ARG A 522 -8.87 -0.37 -25.50
CA ARG A 522 -9.62 -0.37 -26.76
C ARG A 522 -10.10 1.06 -26.99
N SER A 523 -9.27 1.89 -27.62
CA SER A 523 -9.73 3.17 -28.13
C SER A 523 -10.21 2.94 -29.56
N ASP A 524 -11.48 3.26 -29.82
CA ASP A 524 -12.09 3.12 -31.16
C ASP A 524 -11.56 4.17 -32.16
N ASP A 525 -10.52 4.92 -31.79
CA ASP A 525 -9.96 6.03 -32.56
C ASP A 525 -8.74 5.65 -33.43
N ASP A 526 -8.21 4.42 -33.32
CA ASP A 526 -7.07 3.96 -34.10
C ASP A 526 -6.92 2.43 -34.16
N TYR A 527 -6.05 1.92 -35.03
CA TYR A 527 -5.81 0.49 -35.22
C TYR A 527 -4.57 -0.02 -34.48
N THR A 528 -4.67 -1.22 -33.90
CA THR A 528 -3.54 -1.96 -33.30
C THR A 528 -3.18 -3.16 -34.15
N ARG A 529 -1.90 -3.47 -34.30
CA ARG A 529 -1.44 -4.64 -35.06
C ARG A 529 -1.71 -5.93 -34.29
N ILE A 530 -2.57 -6.80 -34.82
CA ILE A 530 -2.85 -8.13 -34.25
C ILE A 530 -1.91 -9.17 -34.87
N VAL A 531 -1.26 -9.98 -34.04
CA VAL A 531 -0.32 -11.03 -34.45
C VAL A 531 -0.68 -12.35 -33.78
N ALA A 532 -1.11 -13.34 -34.56
CA ALA A 532 -1.33 -14.69 -34.06
C ALA A 532 0.01 -15.39 -33.82
N LEU A 533 0.24 -15.92 -32.62
CA LEU A 533 1.57 -16.44 -32.24
C LEU A 533 2.02 -17.65 -33.06
N ASN A 534 1.09 -18.48 -33.53
CA ASN A 534 1.40 -19.62 -34.38
C ASN A 534 1.49 -19.27 -35.89
N ALA A 535 1.06 -18.07 -36.29
CA ALA A 535 1.06 -17.63 -37.68
C ALA A 535 1.34 -16.10 -37.77
N PRO A 536 2.53 -15.63 -37.35
CA PRO A 536 2.79 -14.21 -37.12
C PRO A 536 2.77 -13.34 -38.39
N GLU A 537 3.00 -13.94 -39.56
CA GLU A 537 3.02 -13.24 -40.84
C GLU A 537 1.61 -12.99 -41.42
N ARG A 538 0.59 -13.71 -40.92
CA ARG A 538 -0.78 -13.57 -41.43
C ARG A 538 -1.41 -12.26 -40.99
N ARG A 539 -2.18 -11.67 -41.91
CA ARG A 539 -2.91 -10.42 -41.72
C ARG A 539 -4.42 -10.66 -41.91
N PRO A 540 -5.30 -9.98 -41.15
CA PRO A 540 -6.72 -9.92 -41.49
C PRO A 540 -6.94 -9.19 -42.82
N GLU A 541 -6.11 -8.21 -43.13
CA GLU A 541 -6.20 -7.39 -44.34
C GLU A 541 -5.66 -8.17 -45.55
N THR A 542 -6.41 -8.19 -46.65
CA THR A 542 -6.07 -8.95 -47.86
C THR A 542 -5.59 -8.05 -49.01
N THR A 543 -5.97 -6.77 -49.01
CA THR A 543 -5.60 -5.81 -50.06
C THR A 543 -4.70 -4.68 -49.55
N SER A 544 -3.94 -4.05 -50.45
CA SER A 544 -3.08 -2.90 -50.13
C SER A 544 -3.88 -1.69 -49.61
N SER A 545 -5.11 -1.49 -50.09
CA SER A 545 -6.01 -0.45 -49.60
C SER A 545 -6.51 -0.73 -48.18
N GLU A 546 -6.79 -1.98 -47.85
CA GLU A 546 -7.18 -2.38 -46.48
C GLU A 546 -6.02 -2.19 -45.51
N VAL A 547 -4.80 -2.60 -45.88
CA VAL A 547 -3.60 -2.38 -45.04
C VAL A 547 -3.39 -0.89 -44.74
N ARG A 548 -3.70 -0.01 -45.71
CA ARG A 548 -3.65 1.46 -45.57
C ARG A 548 -4.78 2.00 -44.69
N GLY A 549 -5.98 1.43 -44.80
CA GLY A 549 -7.14 1.79 -43.99
C GLY A 549 -6.95 1.41 -42.52
N TYR A 550 -6.39 0.23 -42.28
CA TYR A 550 -6.28 -0.44 -40.98
C TYR A 550 -4.87 -0.39 -40.37
N THR A 551 -4.21 0.77 -40.50
CA THR A 551 -2.86 1.04 -39.95
C THR A 551 -2.94 2.06 -38.82
N GLN A 552 -2.09 1.89 -37.80
CA GLN A 552 -1.94 2.85 -36.70
C GLN A 552 -1.50 4.21 -37.23
N ARG A 553 -2.23 5.28 -36.87
CA ARG A 553 -1.93 6.66 -37.28
C ARG A 553 -1.47 7.55 -36.13
N ARG A 554 -1.81 7.17 -34.91
CA ARG A 554 -1.60 7.95 -33.70
C ARG A 554 -0.65 7.20 -32.77
N VAL A 555 0.32 7.91 -32.22
CA VAL A 555 1.37 7.35 -31.36
C VAL A 555 1.29 8.04 -30.01
N ASP A 556 1.14 7.25 -28.95
CA ASP A 556 1.22 7.75 -27.59
C ASP A 556 2.69 7.84 -27.18
N VAL A 557 3.09 9.02 -26.74
CA VAL A 557 4.47 9.39 -26.40
C VAL A 557 4.50 10.25 -25.14
N LEU A 558 5.63 10.24 -24.43
CA LEU A 558 5.88 11.25 -23.39
C LEU A 558 6.58 12.45 -24.01
N ASP A 559 5.96 13.61 -23.90
CA ASP A 559 6.56 14.88 -24.29
C ASP A 559 7.33 15.43 -23.10
N LEU A 560 8.66 15.46 -23.21
CA LEU A 560 9.54 15.87 -22.11
C LEU A 560 9.51 17.38 -21.87
N GLU A 561 9.25 18.18 -22.89
CA GLU A 561 9.12 19.64 -22.78
C GLU A 561 7.78 20.02 -22.15
N GLN A 562 6.69 19.41 -22.63
CA GLN A 562 5.35 19.63 -22.08
C GLN A 562 5.09 18.84 -20.79
N ARG A 563 6.05 18.00 -20.38
CA ARG A 563 6.05 17.16 -19.16
C ARG A 563 4.82 16.26 -19.01
N ARG A 564 4.26 15.74 -20.11
CA ARG A 564 2.99 14.99 -20.09
C ARG A 564 2.92 13.90 -21.14
N LEU A 565 2.06 12.91 -20.89
CA LEU A 565 1.61 11.97 -21.92
C LEU A 565 0.80 12.73 -22.98
N THR A 566 1.16 12.53 -24.24
CA THR A 566 0.44 13.11 -25.38
C THR A 566 0.31 12.08 -26.50
N THR A 567 -0.60 12.36 -27.42
CA THR A 567 -0.73 11.61 -28.67
C THR A 567 -0.31 12.52 -29.81
N CYS A 568 0.62 12.05 -30.63
CA CYS A 568 1.04 12.72 -31.86
C CYS A 568 0.74 11.85 -33.08
N LEU A 569 0.88 12.42 -34.27
CA LEU A 569 0.80 11.63 -35.50
C LEU A 569 2.04 10.76 -35.67
N PHE A 570 1.88 9.59 -36.27
CA PHE A 570 2.98 8.66 -36.50
C PHE A 570 4.15 9.30 -37.25
N GLU A 571 3.88 10.13 -38.25
CA GLU A 571 4.91 10.83 -39.03
C GLU A 571 5.72 11.81 -38.16
N GLU A 572 5.10 12.44 -37.17
CA GLU A 572 5.77 13.34 -36.24
C GLU A 572 6.70 12.57 -35.30
N ALA A 573 6.23 11.43 -34.77
CA ALA A 573 7.03 10.56 -33.92
C ALA A 573 8.26 10.02 -34.65
N VAL A 574 8.07 9.53 -35.88
CA VAL A 574 9.13 8.92 -36.70
C VAL A 574 10.17 9.94 -37.17
N ARG A 575 9.79 11.21 -37.40
CA ARG A 575 10.76 12.27 -37.71
C ARG A 575 11.72 12.58 -36.57
N ALA A 576 11.29 12.37 -35.33
CA ALA A 576 12.12 12.56 -34.15
C ALA A 576 13.05 11.35 -33.89
N CYS A 577 12.87 10.24 -34.61
CA CYS A 577 13.58 8.98 -34.42
C CYS A 577 14.90 8.88 -35.19
N GLY A 578 15.83 8.11 -34.64
CA GLY A 578 17.02 7.62 -35.35
C GLY A 578 16.70 6.50 -36.34
N GLU A 579 17.68 6.14 -37.16
CA GLU A 579 17.52 5.21 -38.28
C GLU A 579 16.98 3.80 -37.90
N GLN A 580 17.42 3.25 -36.76
CA GLN A 580 16.93 1.95 -36.26
C GLN A 580 15.44 1.97 -35.87
N ALA A 581 14.97 3.06 -35.25
CA ALA A 581 13.56 3.19 -34.89
C ALA A 581 12.66 3.33 -36.13
N ILE A 582 13.19 3.91 -37.20
CA ILE A 582 12.53 3.98 -38.51
C ILE A 582 12.45 2.60 -39.18
N GLN A 583 13.50 1.78 -39.06
CA GLN A 583 13.46 0.38 -39.52
C GLN A 583 12.45 -0.46 -38.74
N MET A 584 12.37 -0.29 -37.42
CA MET A 584 11.39 -1.00 -36.60
C MET A 584 9.96 -0.52 -36.89
N ALA A 585 9.78 0.78 -37.12
CA ALA A 585 8.52 1.35 -37.61
C ALA A 585 8.11 0.74 -38.96
N ALA A 586 9.08 0.56 -39.86
CA ALA A 586 8.87 -0.11 -41.13
C ALA A 586 8.49 -1.58 -40.94
N TYR A 587 9.16 -2.33 -40.07
CA TYR A 587 8.78 -3.72 -39.76
C TYR A 587 7.36 -3.81 -39.18
N TYR A 588 7.03 -2.95 -38.23
CA TYR A 588 5.69 -2.89 -37.61
C TYR A 588 4.58 -2.67 -38.66
N LEU A 589 4.79 -1.73 -39.58
CA LEU A 589 3.82 -1.40 -40.62
C LEU A 589 3.79 -2.46 -41.74
N PHE A 590 4.96 -2.90 -42.19
CA PHE A 590 5.13 -3.60 -43.46
C PHE A 590 5.41 -5.12 -43.33
N GLY A 591 5.74 -5.63 -42.14
CA GLY A 591 6.13 -7.02 -41.89
C GLY A 591 7.66 -7.24 -42.04
N PRO A 592 8.13 -8.49 -42.13
CA PRO A 592 9.54 -8.80 -42.36
C PRO A 592 10.08 -8.04 -43.57
N VAL A 593 11.14 -7.26 -43.34
CA VAL A 593 11.76 -6.38 -44.34
C VAL A 593 12.90 -7.11 -45.06
N ASP A 594 13.07 -8.40 -44.80
CA ASP A 594 14.18 -9.24 -45.26
C ASP A 594 14.21 -9.40 -46.80
N SER A 595 13.15 -8.96 -47.48
CA SER A 595 13.05 -8.88 -48.94
C SER A 595 13.44 -7.52 -49.54
N LEU A 596 13.79 -6.51 -48.72
CA LEU A 596 14.21 -5.18 -49.19
C LEU A 596 15.75 -5.04 -49.18
N SER A 597 16.31 -4.66 -50.32
CA SER A 597 17.72 -4.26 -50.44
C SER A 597 18.05 -3.03 -49.59
N SER A 598 19.34 -2.82 -49.29
CA SER A 598 19.81 -1.64 -48.54
C SER A 598 19.39 -0.30 -49.18
N GLU A 599 19.26 -0.25 -50.50
CA GLU A 599 18.77 0.93 -51.23
C GLU A 599 17.26 1.15 -51.02
N GLN A 600 16.48 0.07 -50.96
CA GLN A 600 15.04 0.15 -50.65
C GLN A 600 14.79 0.55 -49.20
N ILE A 601 15.59 0.03 -48.27
CA ILE A 601 15.56 0.46 -46.86
C ILE A 601 15.87 1.95 -46.76
N PHE A 602 16.89 2.43 -47.49
CA PHE A 602 17.22 3.87 -47.54
C PHE A 602 16.08 4.70 -48.15
N LYS A 603 15.41 4.22 -49.22
CA LYS A 603 14.23 4.89 -49.81
C LYS A 603 13.05 4.92 -48.85
N VAL A 604 12.75 3.84 -48.14
CA VAL A 604 11.69 3.78 -47.11
C VAL A 604 12.02 4.73 -45.95
N GLN A 605 13.27 4.75 -45.48
CA GLN A 605 13.73 5.67 -44.45
C GLN A 605 13.64 7.13 -44.89
N ALA A 606 14.07 7.43 -46.12
CA ALA A 606 13.96 8.77 -46.70
C ALA A 606 12.50 9.19 -46.83
N LEU A 607 11.61 8.29 -47.28
CA LEU A 607 10.17 8.52 -47.41
C LEU A 607 9.51 8.81 -46.06
N LEU A 608 9.81 8.00 -45.05
CA LEU A 608 9.33 8.16 -43.67
C LEU A 608 9.80 9.49 -43.04
N LYS A 609 11.00 9.97 -43.41
CA LYS A 609 11.55 11.26 -42.93
C LYS A 609 11.00 12.47 -43.70
N THR A 610 10.79 12.38 -45.02
CA THR A 610 10.60 13.57 -45.88
C THR A 610 9.15 13.91 -46.25
N GLN A 611 8.20 12.98 -46.24
CA GLN A 611 6.86 13.26 -46.78
C GLN A 611 5.74 13.38 -45.73
N LYS A 612 4.89 14.40 -45.92
CA LYS A 612 3.63 14.63 -45.17
C LYS A 612 2.49 13.68 -45.62
N LYS A 613 2.75 12.83 -46.62
CA LYS A 613 1.78 11.96 -47.32
C LYS A 613 2.38 10.58 -47.68
N TRP A 614 3.16 9.99 -46.78
CA TRP A 614 3.81 8.68 -46.99
C TRP A 614 2.84 7.56 -47.45
N VAL A 615 1.56 7.70 -47.12
CA VAL A 615 0.51 6.74 -47.46
C VAL A 615 0.17 6.67 -48.95
N GLU A 616 0.48 7.70 -49.75
CA GLU A 616 0.27 7.70 -51.21
C GLU A 616 1.44 7.01 -51.95
N ALA A 617 2.68 7.23 -51.53
CA ALA A 617 3.87 6.71 -52.21
C ALA A 617 4.11 5.19 -52.03
N TYR A 618 3.49 4.56 -51.04
CA TYR A 618 3.62 3.12 -50.79
C TYR A 618 2.91 2.25 -51.84
N ALA A 619 1.83 2.74 -52.46
CA ALA A 619 1.13 2.01 -53.50
C ALA A 619 2.02 1.84 -54.75
N ASP A 620 2.77 2.89 -55.10
CA ASP A 620 3.73 2.85 -56.20
C ASP A 620 4.93 1.96 -55.83
N PHE A 621 5.44 2.05 -54.60
CA PHE A 621 6.62 1.27 -54.18
C PHE A 621 6.37 -0.25 -54.10
N ARG A 622 5.16 -0.71 -53.77
CA ARG A 622 4.82 -2.16 -53.82
C ARG A 622 4.40 -2.65 -55.20
N GLY A 623 3.90 -1.78 -56.07
CA GLY A 623 3.58 -2.13 -57.46
C GLY A 623 4.81 -2.59 -58.24
N ASP A 624 5.96 -1.97 -57.96
CA ASP A 624 7.22 -2.26 -58.66
C ASP A 624 7.91 -3.58 -58.24
N TYR A 625 7.53 -4.17 -57.10
CA TYR A 625 8.17 -5.39 -56.55
C TYR A 625 7.33 -6.67 -56.67
N PHE A 626 6.12 -6.59 -57.25
CA PHE A 626 5.26 -7.76 -57.52
C PHE A 626 5.24 -8.19 -59.00
N LEU A 627 6.16 -7.66 -59.81
CA LEU A 627 6.49 -8.20 -61.13
C LEU A 627 7.86 -8.90 -61.10
N ALA A 628 7.98 -9.95 -60.28
CA ALA A 628 8.90 -11.07 -60.46
C ALA A 628 8.48 -12.25 -59.58
#